data_AF-A0A956YPM4-F1
#
_entry.id   AF-A0A956YPM4-F1
#
_cell.length_a   1.000
_cell.length_b   1.000
_cell.length_c   1.000
_cell.angle_alpha   90.00
_cell.angle_beta   90.00
_cell.angle_gamma   90.00
#
_symmetry.space_group_name_H-M   'P 1'
#
loop_
_entity.id
_entity.type
_entity.pdbx_description
1 polymer ?
#
loop_
_entity_poly.entity_id
_entity_poly.type
_entity_poly.pdbx_seq_one_letter_code
_entity_poly.pdbx_strand_id
1 'polypeptide(L)'
;ALAAYLETNVGADDALIVTAADASGSLDPTFQYYYSGAFTVLPRADADVTAEIARLAREHATIYLVDQPSWDQAVRQALDAVASHVEDVQADAFRIGVYRAR
;
A
#
# COMPACT_ATOMS: atom_id res chain seq x y z
N ALA A 1 2.85 -16.15 5.43
CA ALA A 1 2.50 -15.12 6.42
C ALA A 1 2.81 -13.75 5.84
N LEU A 2 1.91 -12.78 5.97
CA LEU A 2 2.10 -11.40 5.50
C LEU A 2 3.38 -10.79 6.07
N ALA A 3 3.61 -10.92 7.38
CA ALA A 3 4.80 -10.42 8.08
C ALA A 3 6.10 -10.83 7.39
N ALA A 4 6.28 -12.14 7.19
CA ALA A 4 7.47 -12.71 6.57
C ALA A 4 7.65 -12.26 5.11
N TYR A 5 6.56 -12.08 4.37
CA TYR A 5 6.63 -11.53 3.02
C TYR A 5 7.14 -10.08 3.06
N LEU A 6 6.55 -9.22 3.89
CA LEU A 6 6.94 -7.82 3.98
C LEU A 6 8.39 -7.66 4.47
N GLU A 7 8.81 -8.41 5.49
CA GLU A 7 10.20 -8.40 6.00
C GLU A 7 11.23 -8.85 4.96
N THR A 8 10.85 -9.74 4.05
CA THR A 8 11.76 -10.27 3.02
C THR A 8 11.83 -9.38 1.78
N ASN A 9 10.71 -8.73 1.42
CA ASN A 9 10.56 -8.09 0.11
C ASN A 9 10.49 -6.57 0.17
N VAL A 10 10.10 -5.97 1.30
CA VAL A 10 9.99 -4.51 1.42
C VAL A 10 11.27 -3.97 2.05
N GLY A 11 12.05 -3.24 1.27
CA GLY A 11 13.26 -2.56 1.72
C GLY A 11 12.98 -1.20 2.35
N ALA A 12 14.04 -0.60 2.93
CA ALA A 12 13.96 0.75 3.51
C ALA A 12 13.69 1.85 2.47
N ASP A 13 14.00 1.59 1.19
CA ASP A 13 13.82 2.52 0.08
C ASP A 13 12.48 2.31 -0.66
N ASP A 14 11.69 1.31 -0.26
CA ASP A 14 10.37 1.02 -0.85
C ASP A 14 9.25 1.70 -0.04
N ALA A 15 8.12 1.93 -0.69
CA ALA A 15 6.91 2.42 -0.03
C ALA A 15 5.93 1.28 0.25
N LEU A 16 5.33 1.28 1.43
CA LEU A 16 4.20 0.42 1.78
C LEU A 16 2.94 1.27 1.98
N ILE A 17 1.90 0.98 1.21
CA ILE A 17 0.57 1.59 1.31
C ILE A 17 -0.40 0.53 1.82
N VAL A 18 -1.21 0.90 2.80
CA VAL A 18 -2.28 0.06 3.35
C VAL A 18 -3.62 0.74 3.13
N THR A 19 -4.54 0.07 2.45
CA THR A 19 -5.93 0.56 2.20
C THR A 19 -6.94 0.04 3.22
N ALA A 20 -6.50 -0.74 4.21
CA ALA A 20 -7.35 -1.31 5.27
C ALA A 20 -7.79 -0.29 6.34
N ALA A 21 -7.68 1.02 6.07
CA ALA A 21 -8.21 2.03 6.97
C ALA A 21 -9.65 2.38 6.63
N ASP A 22 -10.46 2.62 7.66
CA ASP A 22 -11.77 3.23 7.46
C ASP A 22 -11.64 4.70 7.02
N ALA A 23 -12.76 5.35 6.72
CA ALA A 23 -12.77 6.77 6.34
C ALA A 23 -12.19 7.69 7.45
N SER A 24 -12.10 7.24 8.71
CA SER A 24 -11.44 7.99 9.79
C SER A 24 -9.92 7.83 9.80
N GLY A 25 -9.36 6.99 8.92
CA GLY A 25 -7.94 6.62 8.91
C GLY A 25 -7.58 5.52 9.92
N SER A 26 -8.57 4.90 10.56
CA SER A 26 -8.35 3.84 11.55
C SER A 26 -8.03 2.52 10.86
N LEU A 27 -6.87 1.96 11.16
CA LEU A 27 -6.40 0.69 10.60
C LEU A 27 -7.05 -0.52 11.27
N ASP A 28 -7.24 -1.59 10.49
CA ASP A 28 -7.52 -2.92 11.04
C ASP A 28 -6.42 -3.36 12.02
N PRO A 29 -6.73 -3.63 13.31
CA PRO A 29 -5.76 -4.10 14.30
C PRO A 29 -5.05 -5.39 13.89
N THR A 30 -5.70 -6.22 13.07
CA THR A 30 -5.14 -7.44 12.52
C THR A 30 -3.89 -7.15 11.69
N PHE A 31 -3.84 -6.02 10.99
CA PHE A 31 -2.65 -5.63 10.23
C PHE A 31 -1.46 -5.32 11.14
N GLN A 32 -1.68 -4.60 12.25
CA GLN A 32 -0.61 -4.29 13.21
C GLN A 32 -0.01 -5.55 13.85
N TYR A 33 -0.79 -6.61 14.01
CA TYR A 33 -0.29 -7.90 14.45
C TYR A 33 0.68 -8.54 13.43
N TYR A 34 0.45 -8.31 12.14
CA TYR A 34 1.32 -8.81 11.07
C TYR A 34 2.51 -7.90 10.76
N TYR A 35 2.44 -6.61 11.04
CA TYR A 35 3.50 -5.67 10.69
C TYR A 35 3.54 -4.45 11.61
N SER A 36 4.72 -4.17 12.17
CA SER A 36 4.95 -3.07 13.12
C SER A 36 5.85 -1.96 12.58
N GLY A 37 6.19 -1.99 11.28
CA GLY A 37 7.01 -0.97 10.63
C GLY A 37 6.26 0.33 10.33
N ALA A 38 6.97 1.28 9.71
CA ALA A 38 6.36 2.51 9.20
C ALA A 38 5.70 2.27 7.84
N PHE A 39 4.49 2.78 7.64
CA PHE A 39 3.75 2.66 6.39
C PHE A 39 2.78 3.83 6.21
N THR A 40 2.35 4.03 4.96
CA THR A 40 1.35 5.04 4.61
C THR A 40 -0.05 4.43 4.64
N VAL A 41 -1.01 5.16 5.21
CA VAL A 41 -2.39 4.72 5.38
C VAL A 41 -3.32 5.57 4.51
N LEU A 42 -4.10 4.91 3.67
CA LEU A 42 -5.17 5.51 2.85
C LEU A 42 -6.44 4.65 3.05
N PRO A 43 -7.69 5.15 2.89
CA PRO A 43 -8.13 6.50 2.56
C PRO A 43 -8.61 7.23 3.83
N ARG A 44 -7.69 7.89 4.56
CA ARG A 44 -8.10 8.84 5.60
C ARG A 44 -8.93 9.96 4.96
N ALA A 45 -10.01 10.42 5.62
CA ALA A 45 -10.99 11.35 5.06
C ALA A 45 -10.44 12.68 4.50
N ASP A 46 -9.23 13.08 4.89
CA ASP A 46 -8.58 14.32 4.50
C ASP A 46 -7.40 14.14 3.52
N ALA A 47 -7.09 12.91 3.09
CA ALA A 47 -6.00 12.66 2.17
C ALA A 47 -6.35 13.05 0.72
N ASP A 48 -5.52 13.88 0.11
CA ASP A 48 -5.39 13.90 -1.36
C ASP A 48 -4.61 12.65 -1.80
N VAL A 49 -5.35 11.57 -2.04
CA VAL A 49 -4.82 10.26 -2.45
C VAL A 49 -3.91 10.38 -3.67
N THR A 50 -4.28 11.23 -4.65
CA THR A 50 -3.53 11.36 -5.90
C THR A 50 -2.20 12.05 -5.64
N ALA A 51 -2.21 13.16 -4.89
CA ALA A 51 -0.98 13.87 -4.55
C ALA A 51 -0.03 13.01 -3.71
N GLU A 52 -0.57 12.24 -2.75
CA GLU A 52 0.23 11.38 -1.88
C GLU A 52 0.87 10.22 -2.66
N ILE A 53 0.14 9.58 -3.56
CA ILE A 53 0.69 8.53 -4.42
C ILE A 53 1.75 9.10 -5.37
N ALA A 54 1.52 10.26 -5.97
CA ALA A 54 2.51 10.94 -6.80
C ALA A 54 3.76 11.37 -6.01
N ARG A 55 3.62 11.69 -4.72
CA ARG A 55 4.75 11.94 -3.82
C ARG A 55 5.53 10.64 -3.57
N LEU A 56 4.85 9.56 -3.19
CA LEU A 56 5.49 8.26 -2.95
C LEU A 56 6.21 7.71 -4.18
N ALA A 57 5.61 7.82 -5.37
CA ALA A 57 6.24 7.36 -6.62
C ALA A 57 7.47 8.19 -7.03
N ARG A 58 7.63 9.42 -6.53
CA ARG A 58 8.85 10.22 -6.75
C ARG A 58 9.95 9.89 -5.74
N GLU A 59 9.59 9.44 -4.55
CA GLU A 59 10.51 9.15 -3.45
C GLU A 59 10.99 7.69 -3.45
N HIS A 60 10.17 6.76 -3.96
CA HIS A 60 10.40 5.33 -3.85
C HIS A 60 10.32 4.64 -5.22
N ALA A 61 11.23 3.69 -5.47
CA ALA A 61 11.29 2.96 -6.73
C ALA A 61 10.21 1.87 -6.85
N THR A 62 9.88 1.24 -5.72
CA THR A 62 8.83 0.22 -5.62
C THR A 62 7.79 0.65 -4.60
N ILE A 63 6.52 0.44 -4.93
CA ILE A 63 5.39 0.69 -4.04
C ILE A 63 4.61 -0.60 -3.90
N TYR A 64 4.40 -1.02 -2.65
CA TYR A 64 3.59 -2.18 -2.28
C TYR A 64 2.23 -1.68 -1.79
N LEU A 65 1.17 -2.04 -2.49
CA LEU A 65 -0.21 -1.77 -2.10
C LEU A 65 -0.79 -3.00 -1.42
N VAL A 66 -0.96 -2.97 -0.10
CA VAL A 66 -1.66 -4.02 0.64
C VAL A 66 -3.15 -3.68 0.70
N ASP A 67 -3.94 -4.47 -0.03
CA ASP A 67 -5.37 -4.26 -0.20
C ASP A 67 -6.21 -5.19 0.69
N GLN A 68 -7.30 -4.65 1.22
CA GLN A 68 -8.42 -5.43 1.75
C GLN A 68 -9.57 -5.48 0.72
N PRO A 69 -10.53 -6.42 0.83
CA PRO A 69 -11.44 -6.82 -0.26
C PRO A 69 -12.27 -5.72 -0.94
N SER A 70 -12.42 -4.54 -0.33
CA SER A 70 -12.94 -3.34 -0.99
C SER A 70 -11.78 -2.53 -1.55
N TRP A 71 -11.33 -2.91 -2.74
CA TRP A 71 -10.27 -2.20 -3.45
C TRP A 71 -10.67 -0.74 -3.62
N ASP A 72 -9.90 0.18 -3.02
CA ASP A 72 -10.09 1.61 -3.27
C ASP A 72 -9.63 1.88 -4.71
N GLN A 73 -10.61 1.89 -5.61
CA GLN A 73 -10.43 2.14 -7.03
C GLN A 73 -9.65 3.45 -7.25
N ALA A 74 -9.81 4.45 -6.37
CA ALA A 74 -9.10 5.71 -6.48
C ALA A 74 -7.59 5.55 -6.23
N VAL A 75 -7.19 4.75 -5.24
CA VAL A 75 -5.78 4.45 -4.94
C VAL A 75 -5.13 3.72 -6.11
N ARG A 76 -5.82 2.71 -6.67
CA ARG A 76 -5.31 1.97 -7.84
C ARG A 76 -5.20 2.84 -9.08
N GLN A 77 -6.22 3.65 -9.37
CA GLN A 77 -6.20 4.58 -10.49
C GLN A 77 -5.07 5.62 -10.37
N ALA A 78 -4.84 6.15 -9.17
CA ALA A 78 -3.75 7.07 -8.92
C ALA A 78 -2.39 6.39 -9.08
N LEU A 79 -2.23 5.14 -8.63
CA LEU A 79 -1.01 4.36 -8.87
C LEU A 79 -0.78 4.10 -10.36
N ASP A 80 -1.80 3.65 -11.09
CA ASP A 80 -1.70 3.38 -12.54
C ASP A 80 -1.36 4.62 -13.37
N ALA A 81 -1.63 5.83 -12.85
CA ALA A 81 -1.24 7.08 -13.47
C ALA A 81 0.29 7.35 -13.37
N VAL A 82 0.94 6.97 -12.27
CA VAL A 82 2.34 7.33 -11.97
C VAL A 82 3.31 6.15 -11.90
N ALA A 83 2.79 4.93 -11.86
CA ALA A 83 3.54 3.70 -11.71
C ALA A 83 3.02 2.63 -12.68
N SER A 84 3.77 1.55 -12.81
CA SER A 84 3.42 0.38 -13.59
C SER A 84 3.19 -0.79 -12.65
N HIS A 85 2.02 -1.43 -12.74
CA HIS A 85 1.74 -2.68 -12.02
C HIS A 85 2.69 -3.78 -12.50
N VAL A 86 3.29 -4.47 -11.55
CA VAL A 86 4.29 -5.53 -11.79
C VAL A 86 3.66 -6.90 -11.56
N GLU A 87 3.08 -7.11 -10.38
CA GLU A 87 2.50 -8.39 -9.99
C GLU A 87 1.52 -8.24 -8.83
N ASP A 88 0.70 -9.27 -8.63
CA ASP A 88 -0.13 -9.44 -7.44
C ASP A 88 0.40 -10.62 -6.63
N VAL A 89 0.57 -10.43 -5.33
CA VAL A 89 0.96 -11.46 -4.37
C VAL A 89 -0.17 -11.69 -3.36
N GLN A 90 -0.45 -12.96 -3.07
CA GLN A 90 -1.35 -13.35 -1.97
C GLN A 90 -0.52 -13.77 -0.75
N ALA A 91 -0.74 -13.11 0.39
CA ALA A 91 -0.12 -13.48 1.67
C ALA A 91 -1.19 -13.53 2.76
N ASP A 92 -1.48 -14.75 3.25
CA ASP A 92 -2.60 -15.03 4.15
C ASP A 92 -3.93 -14.51 3.58
N ALA A 93 -4.62 -13.61 4.29
CA ALA A 93 -5.87 -12.99 3.85
C ALA A 93 -5.66 -11.72 3.00
N PHE A 94 -4.42 -11.26 2.82
CA PHE A 94 -4.11 -9.98 2.17
C PHE A 94 -3.67 -10.17 0.72
N ARG A 95 -4.10 -9.24 -0.13
CA ARG A 95 -3.62 -9.10 -1.51
C ARG A 95 -2.64 -7.94 -1.56
N ILE A 96 -1.51 -8.14 -2.21
CA ILE A 96 -0.44 -7.16 -2.31
C ILE A 96 -0.21 -6.88 -3.80
N GLY A 97 -0.52 -5.67 -4.25
CA GLY A 97 -0.16 -5.21 -5.58
C GLY A 97 1.23 -4.58 -5.54
N VAL A 98 2.14 -5.03 -6.41
CA VAL A 98 3.48 -4.48 -6.52
C VAL A 98 3.51 -3.53 -7.71
N TYR A 99 3.98 -2.31 -7.48
CA TYR A 99 4.06 -1.25 -8.48
C TYR A 99 5.49 -0.73 -8.58
N ARG A 100 5.93 -0.41 -9.79
CA ARG A 100 7.21 0.25 -10.04
C ARG A 100 6.97 1.66 -10.55
N ALA A 101 7.56 2.66 -9.89
CA ALA A 101 7.46 4.05 -10.33
C ALA A 101 7.98 4.21 -11.77
N ARG A 102 7.36 5.13 -12.53
CA ARG A 102 7.73 5.42 -13.93
C ARG A 102 8.82 6.47 -14.05
#